data_AF-A0A4Y2BKG3-F1
#
_entry.id   AF-A0A4Y2BKG3-F1
#
_cell.length_a   1.000
_cell.length_b   1.000
_cell.length_c   1.000
_cell.angle_alpha   90.00
_cell.angle_beta   90.00
_cell.angle_gamma   90.00
#
_symmetry.space_group_name_H-M   'P 1'
#
loop_
_entity.id
_entity.type
_entity.pdbx_description
1 polymer ?
#
loop_
_entity_poly.entity_id
_entity_poly.type
_entity_poly.pdbx_seq_one_letter_code
_entity_poly.pdbx_strand_id
1 'polypeptide(L)'
;MPVQAPQWTDFLSCLICYNEFECNVRRPISLGCGHTMCKSCLSKLQRKQCPFDQTAINTDINQLPENYALLQLVGGRVPEKPPSVVPLVSKEDYKHYLEAKKCVEELALYLKSPTPGVANGILQNSPLSRPMQRKLVTLINCQLVEEEGRTRGMRAARSLGERSVTELILQHQNPQQLSANLWAAVRARGCQFLGPAMQEEVLKLVLLALEDGSALSRKVLVMFVVQRLAPHFPQASKTSIGHVVQLLYRASCFKVSKREGDSSLMQLKEEFRTYEALRREHDAQIVQIATEAGLRIAPEQWSSLLYGDTAHKSHMQSIIDKLQTPQSFSQSVQELVIALQRTGDPGNLSVLRPYLELLAGIDPSPDAPPPQWEDLKHAQEAARIVVKGLVDFVQNFGNRKLQEDRLSLNAKYKTSMCRDLTQRRNCPRGLNCTFAHSQEELEKFRAKSKRNAGGRTSGSSMRSPNSDNSTCGRKDDASACNSSPLSLNSHSNSNAALSSPDCGISGYVYDGSFLAESE
;
A
#
# COMPACT_ATOMS: atom_id res chain seq x y z
N MET A 1 5.33 -32.43 21.53
CA MET A 1 6.17 -31.71 20.57
C MET A 1 5.45 -30.43 20.19
N PRO A 2 6.12 -29.25 20.16
CA PRO A 2 5.50 -28.04 19.66
C PRO A 2 5.14 -28.29 18.19
N VAL A 3 3.84 -28.23 17.88
CA VAL A 3 3.34 -28.36 16.52
C VAL A 3 3.84 -27.15 15.74
N GLN A 4 4.47 -27.37 14.59
CA GLN A 4 4.97 -26.30 13.74
C GLN A 4 3.85 -25.29 13.45
N ALA A 5 4.15 -23.99 13.56
CA ALA A 5 3.17 -22.95 13.28
C ALA A 5 2.63 -23.13 11.85
N PRO A 6 1.30 -23.10 11.66
CA PRO A 6 0.69 -23.36 10.37
C PRO A 6 1.09 -22.30 9.34
N GLN A 7 1.36 -22.73 8.10
CA GLN A 7 1.63 -21.80 7.01
C GLN A 7 0.35 -21.09 6.61
N TRP A 8 0.37 -19.76 6.50
CA TRP A 8 -0.81 -18.98 6.13
C TRP A 8 -1.33 -19.27 4.72
N THR A 9 -0.51 -19.90 3.86
CA THR A 9 -0.85 -20.28 2.49
C THR A 9 -1.77 -21.49 2.41
N ASP A 10 -1.78 -22.34 3.43
CA ASP A 10 -2.57 -23.59 3.47
C ASP A 10 -3.90 -23.40 4.21
N PHE A 11 -4.45 -22.18 4.15
CA PHE A 11 -5.64 -21.75 4.90
C PHE A 11 -6.95 -22.45 4.48
N LEU A 12 -6.92 -23.21 3.38
CA LEU A 12 -8.04 -24.04 2.91
C LEU A 12 -8.00 -25.48 3.44
N SER A 13 -6.97 -25.83 4.21
CA SER A 13 -6.80 -27.18 4.78
C SER A 13 -6.89 -27.17 6.30
N CYS A 14 -7.40 -28.26 6.86
CA CYS A 14 -7.43 -28.43 8.31
C CYS A 14 -6.01 -28.59 8.87
N LEU A 15 -5.71 -27.85 9.94
CA LEU A 15 -4.39 -27.88 10.56
C LEU A 15 -4.03 -29.22 11.26
N ILE A 16 -5.01 -30.07 11.55
CA ILE A 16 -4.81 -31.36 12.24
C ILE A 16 -4.68 -32.49 11.22
N CYS A 17 -5.64 -32.64 10.32
CA CYS A 17 -5.65 -33.74 9.35
C CYS A 17 -5.01 -33.41 8.01
N TYR A 18 -4.59 -32.16 7.79
CA TYR A 18 -3.96 -31.66 6.56
C TYR A 18 -4.76 -31.87 5.27
N ASN A 19 -6.06 -32.19 5.40
CA ASN A 19 -6.97 -32.35 4.28
C ASN A 19 -7.74 -31.06 4.04
N GLU A 20 -8.05 -30.79 2.77
CA GLU A 20 -8.88 -29.66 2.35
C GLU A 20 -10.27 -29.71 2.99
N PHE A 21 -10.79 -28.54 3.34
CA PHE A 21 -12.13 -28.40 3.90
C PHE A 21 -13.22 -28.82 2.89
N GLU A 22 -14.35 -29.28 3.39
CA GLU A 22 -15.50 -29.66 2.56
C GLU A 22 -16.82 -29.50 3.34
N CYS A 23 -17.95 -29.47 2.62
CA CYS A 23 -19.27 -29.22 3.21
C CYS A 23 -19.80 -30.35 4.12
N ASN A 24 -19.33 -31.59 3.94
CA ASN A 24 -19.95 -32.75 4.61
C ASN A 24 -19.21 -33.15 5.88
N VAL A 25 -17.95 -33.58 5.76
CA VAL A 25 -17.19 -34.18 6.87
C VAL A 25 -16.15 -33.22 7.43
N ARG A 26 -15.44 -32.49 6.58
CA ARG A 26 -14.36 -31.57 6.95
C ARG A 26 -14.81 -30.12 6.98
N ARG A 27 -15.90 -29.84 7.70
CA ARG A 27 -16.48 -28.49 7.83
C ARG A 27 -15.56 -27.58 8.66
N PRO A 28 -15.11 -26.43 8.15
CA PRO A 28 -14.16 -25.56 8.84
C PRO A 28 -14.83 -24.83 10.01
N ILE A 29 -14.20 -24.84 11.18
CA ILE A 29 -14.60 -24.09 12.36
C ILE A 29 -13.39 -23.27 12.82
N SER A 30 -13.54 -21.96 12.82
CA SER A 30 -12.57 -21.03 13.40
C SER A 30 -12.73 -21.03 14.92
N LEU A 31 -11.62 -20.98 15.65
CA LEU A 31 -11.61 -20.72 17.10
C LEU A 31 -11.32 -19.25 17.36
N GLY A 32 -11.63 -18.76 18.56
CA GLY A 32 -11.32 -17.39 19.01
C GLY A 32 -9.83 -17.08 18.92
N CYS A 33 -8.97 -18.09 19.07
CA CYS A 33 -7.53 -17.97 18.86
C CYS A 33 -7.08 -17.89 17.39
N GLY A 34 -8.00 -17.76 16.43
CA GLY A 34 -7.68 -17.54 15.01
C GLY A 34 -7.17 -18.78 14.26
N HIS A 35 -7.13 -19.93 14.92
CA HIS A 35 -6.86 -21.22 14.28
C HIS A 35 -8.16 -21.85 13.76
N THR A 36 -8.11 -22.42 12.56
CA THR A 36 -9.26 -23.06 11.92
C THR A 36 -9.02 -24.55 11.74
N MET A 37 -9.91 -25.38 12.28
CA MET A 37 -9.84 -26.84 12.17
C MET A 37 -11.18 -27.39 11.69
N CYS A 38 -11.18 -28.61 11.14
CA CYS A 38 -12.42 -29.22 10.74
C CYS A 38 -13.19 -29.77 11.95
N LYS A 39 -14.53 -29.73 11.88
CA LYS A 39 -15.43 -30.17 12.96
C LYS A 39 -15.13 -31.60 13.44
N SER A 40 -14.80 -32.50 12.52
CA SER A 40 -14.46 -33.90 12.82
C SER A 40 -13.13 -34.08 13.56
N CYS A 41 -12.17 -33.16 13.40
CA CYS A 41 -10.94 -33.18 14.21
C CYS A 41 -11.17 -32.53 15.57
N LEU A 42 -11.93 -31.42 15.62
CA LEU A 42 -12.28 -30.75 16.87
C LEU A 42 -13.04 -31.66 17.83
N SER A 43 -14.00 -32.45 17.33
CA SER A 43 -14.76 -33.38 18.17
C SER A 43 -13.95 -34.54 18.75
N LYS A 44 -12.75 -34.80 18.22
CA LYS A 44 -11.82 -35.85 18.68
C LYS A 44 -10.75 -35.32 19.65
N LEU A 45 -10.76 -34.01 19.95
CA LEU A 45 -9.81 -33.44 20.89
C LEU A 45 -10.05 -33.98 22.30
N GLN A 46 -8.99 -34.52 22.90
CA GLN A 46 -9.02 -35.05 24.27
C GLN A 46 -9.08 -33.93 25.33
N ARG A 47 -8.57 -32.74 24.99
CA ARG A 47 -8.58 -31.56 25.86
C ARG A 47 -9.30 -30.43 25.14
N LYS A 48 -10.10 -29.64 25.86
CA LYS A 48 -10.76 -28.43 25.36
C LYS A 48 -9.77 -27.26 25.22
N GLN A 49 -8.71 -27.48 24.47
CA GLN A 49 -7.64 -26.51 24.21
C GLN A 49 -7.23 -26.60 22.74
N CYS A 50 -6.88 -25.47 22.15
CA CYS A 50 -6.28 -25.44 20.83
C CYS A 50 -4.94 -26.20 20.84
N PRO A 51 -4.70 -27.13 19.91
CA PRO A 51 -3.45 -27.91 19.89
C PRO A 51 -2.20 -27.12 19.48
N PHE A 52 -2.35 -25.87 19.00
CA PHE A 52 -1.25 -25.04 18.51
C PHE A 52 -0.78 -24.01 19.53
N ASP A 53 -1.72 -23.31 20.18
CA ASP A 53 -1.41 -22.23 21.12
C ASP A 53 -1.94 -22.48 22.53
N GLN A 54 -2.58 -23.64 22.76
CA GLN A 54 -3.11 -24.08 24.07
C GLN A 54 -4.22 -23.17 24.63
N THR A 55 -4.77 -22.25 23.82
CA THR A 55 -5.91 -21.41 24.22
C THR A 55 -7.10 -22.29 24.57
N ALA A 56 -7.74 -22.01 25.70
CA ALA A 56 -8.92 -22.75 26.15
C ALA A 56 -10.09 -22.56 25.16
N ILE A 57 -10.76 -23.67 24.84
CA ILE A 57 -11.97 -23.69 24.01
C ILE A 57 -13.17 -23.71 24.98
N ASN A 58 -13.71 -22.53 25.25
CA ASN A 58 -14.78 -22.37 26.24
C ASN A 58 -16.17 -22.69 25.65
N THR A 59 -16.36 -22.42 24.36
CA THR A 59 -17.62 -22.66 23.65
C THR A 59 -17.73 -24.11 23.18
N ASP A 60 -18.92 -24.70 23.24
CA ASP A 60 -19.16 -26.02 22.63
C ASP A 60 -18.96 -25.94 21.10
N ILE A 61 -18.15 -26.85 20.57
CA ILE A 61 -17.85 -27.00 19.14
C ILE A 61 -19.13 -27.14 18.31
N ASN A 62 -20.19 -27.72 18.87
CA ASN A 62 -21.47 -27.87 18.16
C ASN A 62 -22.24 -26.56 18.02
N GLN A 63 -21.96 -25.57 18.86
CA GLN A 63 -22.57 -24.24 18.82
C GLN A 63 -21.78 -23.25 17.97
N LEU A 64 -20.50 -23.53 17.69
CA LEU A 64 -19.68 -22.69 16.84
C LEU A 64 -20.12 -22.76 15.37
N PRO A 65 -20.30 -21.61 14.70
CA PRO A 65 -20.66 -21.59 13.29
C PRO A 65 -19.49 -22.03 12.41
N GLU A 66 -19.83 -22.66 11.29
CA GLU A 66 -18.87 -23.02 10.26
C GLU A 66 -18.39 -21.79 9.51
N ASN A 67 -17.13 -21.80 9.07
CA ASN A 67 -16.53 -20.71 8.34
C ASN A 67 -16.96 -20.76 6.86
N TYR A 68 -18.09 -20.13 6.56
CA TYR A 68 -18.64 -20.06 5.21
C TYR A 68 -17.73 -19.32 4.23
N ALA A 69 -16.94 -18.36 4.71
CA ALA A 69 -15.97 -17.63 3.91
C ALA A 69 -14.86 -18.54 3.36
N LEU A 70 -14.49 -19.61 4.07
CA LEU A 70 -13.58 -20.66 3.57
C LEU A 70 -14.32 -21.70 2.71
N LEU A 71 -15.53 -22.12 3.10
CA LEU A 71 -16.30 -23.12 2.34
C LEU A 71 -16.57 -22.69 0.90
N GLN A 72 -16.88 -21.40 0.67
CA GLN A 72 -17.11 -20.88 -0.69
C GLN A 72 -15.84 -20.86 -1.57
N LEU A 73 -14.64 -20.97 -0.99
CA LEU A 73 -13.37 -21.00 -1.73
C LEU A 73 -13.03 -22.41 -2.22
N VAL A 74 -13.42 -23.44 -1.46
CA VAL A 74 -13.24 -24.86 -1.81
C VAL A 74 -14.39 -25.41 -2.68
N GLY A 75 -15.23 -24.53 -3.24
CA GLY A 75 -16.36 -24.91 -4.10
C GLY A 75 -17.57 -25.45 -3.35
N GLY A 76 -17.61 -25.31 -2.02
CA GLY A 76 -18.72 -25.73 -1.19
C GLY A 76 -19.98 -24.88 -1.39
N ARG A 77 -21.16 -25.51 -1.40
CA ARG A 77 -22.44 -24.76 -1.31
C ARG A 77 -22.57 -24.19 0.09
N VAL A 78 -22.53 -22.87 0.19
CA VAL A 78 -22.85 -22.16 1.44
C VAL A 78 -24.35 -22.34 1.70
N PRO A 79 -24.77 -22.79 2.90
CA PRO A 79 -26.18 -22.90 3.23
C PRO A 79 -26.90 -21.56 3.09
N GLU A 80 -28.06 -21.56 2.41
CA GLU A 80 -28.89 -20.34 2.25
C GLU A 80 -29.47 -19.84 3.57
N LYS A 81 -29.68 -20.76 4.54
CA LYS A 81 -30.15 -20.41 5.87
C LYS A 81 -28.99 -19.91 6.74
N PRO A 82 -29.17 -18.77 7.44
CA PRO A 82 -28.14 -18.26 8.33
C PRO A 82 -27.87 -19.24 9.49
N PRO A 83 -26.63 -19.27 10.02
CA PRO A 83 -26.29 -20.20 11.10
C PRO A 83 -27.08 -19.88 12.37
N SER A 84 -27.61 -20.91 13.02
CA SER A 84 -28.22 -20.75 14.34
C SER A 84 -27.14 -20.49 15.39
N VAL A 85 -26.98 -19.23 15.78
CA VAL A 85 -26.04 -18.79 16.83
C VAL A 85 -26.78 -18.22 18.05
N VAL A 86 -28.07 -18.54 18.19
CA VAL A 86 -28.99 -17.99 19.19
C VAL A 86 -28.53 -18.16 20.66
N PRO A 87 -27.73 -19.17 21.05
CA PRO A 87 -27.14 -19.22 22.40
C PRO A 87 -25.98 -18.23 22.62
N LEU A 88 -25.31 -17.79 21.55
CA LEU A 88 -24.05 -17.04 21.60
C LEU A 88 -24.19 -15.58 21.20
N VAL A 89 -25.22 -15.24 20.42
CA VAL A 89 -25.51 -13.90 19.94
C VAL A 89 -26.95 -13.54 20.31
N SER A 90 -27.12 -12.39 20.96
CA SER A 90 -28.45 -11.89 21.35
C SER A 90 -29.32 -11.62 20.10
N LYS A 91 -30.65 -11.56 20.28
CA LYS A 91 -31.57 -11.26 19.18
C LYS A 91 -31.36 -9.86 18.60
N GLU A 92 -30.97 -8.90 19.44
CA GLU A 92 -30.70 -7.50 19.06
C GLU A 92 -29.41 -7.40 18.24
N ASP A 93 -28.39 -8.17 18.62
CA ASP A 93 -27.07 -8.17 17.98
C ASP A 93 -26.99 -9.05 16.73
N TYR A 94 -27.93 -9.98 16.56
CA TYR A 94 -27.92 -10.96 15.48
C TYR A 94 -27.83 -10.30 14.09
N LYS A 95 -28.49 -9.15 13.91
CA LYS A 95 -28.42 -8.38 12.66
C LYS A 95 -26.99 -7.89 12.37
N HIS A 96 -26.34 -7.28 13.37
CA HIS A 96 -24.97 -6.79 13.26
C HIS A 96 -23.98 -7.91 12.96
N TYR A 97 -24.15 -9.05 13.63
CA TYR A 97 -23.36 -10.25 13.37
C TYR A 97 -23.48 -10.73 11.91
N LEU A 98 -24.70 -10.83 11.38
CA LEU A 98 -24.91 -11.27 10.00
C LEU A 98 -24.29 -10.32 8.97
N GLU A 99 -24.41 -9.00 9.19
CA GLU A 99 -23.80 -8.00 8.31
C GLU A 99 -22.27 -8.05 8.36
N ALA A 100 -21.67 -8.17 9.55
CA ALA A 100 -20.22 -8.33 9.71
C ALA A 100 -19.72 -9.62 9.03
N LYS A 101 -20.42 -10.75 9.25
CA LYS A 101 -20.12 -12.04 8.62
C LYS A 101 -20.17 -11.95 7.10
N LYS A 102 -21.21 -11.32 6.54
CA LYS A 102 -21.35 -11.12 5.10
C LYS A 102 -20.20 -10.31 4.52
N CYS A 103 -19.72 -9.28 5.22
CA CYS A 103 -18.56 -8.50 4.78
C CYS A 103 -17.29 -9.36 4.68
N VAL A 104 -17.05 -10.25 5.65
CA VAL A 104 -15.91 -11.19 5.63
C VAL A 104 -16.04 -12.21 4.49
N GLU A 105 -17.25 -12.72 4.24
CA GLU A 105 -17.52 -13.62 3.11
C GLU A 105 -17.26 -12.93 1.75
N GLU A 106 -17.73 -11.69 1.55
CA GLU A 106 -17.48 -10.93 0.33
C GLU A 106 -15.97 -10.67 0.12
N LEU A 107 -15.26 -10.29 1.19
CA LEU A 107 -13.82 -10.08 1.15
C LEU A 107 -13.05 -11.35 0.78
N ALA A 108 -13.46 -12.52 1.29
CA ALA A 108 -12.78 -13.78 1.02
C ALA A 108 -12.78 -14.16 -0.46
N LEU A 109 -13.75 -13.69 -1.25
CA LEU A 109 -13.81 -13.97 -2.69
C LEU A 109 -12.58 -13.44 -3.46
N TYR A 110 -11.87 -12.43 -2.94
CA TYR A 110 -10.61 -11.96 -3.53
C TYR A 110 -9.45 -12.97 -3.42
N LEU A 111 -9.61 -14.02 -2.61
CA LEU A 111 -8.68 -15.14 -2.50
C LEU A 111 -9.02 -16.31 -3.44
N LYS A 112 -10.14 -16.26 -4.17
CA LYS A 112 -10.44 -17.28 -5.18
C LYS A 112 -9.33 -17.26 -6.23
N SER A 113 -8.61 -18.37 -6.33
CA SER A 113 -7.77 -18.60 -7.49
C SER A 113 -8.69 -18.65 -8.71
N PRO A 114 -8.39 -17.96 -9.82
CA PRO A 114 -9.10 -18.23 -11.05
C PRO A 114 -8.94 -19.72 -11.32
N THR A 115 -10.06 -20.42 -11.49
CA THR A 115 -10.07 -21.80 -11.97
C THR A 115 -9.15 -21.88 -13.19
N PRO A 116 -8.41 -22.98 -13.40
CA PRO A 116 -7.72 -23.24 -14.66
C PRO A 116 -8.76 -23.52 -15.77
N GLY A 117 -9.60 -22.54 -16.05
CA GLY A 117 -10.48 -22.47 -17.20
C GLY A 117 -9.71 -21.81 -18.33
N VAL A 118 -9.73 -22.46 -19.49
CA VAL A 118 -9.07 -22.02 -20.72
C VAL A 118 -9.72 -20.72 -21.19
N ALA A 119 -9.25 -19.58 -20.67
CA ALA A 119 -9.55 -18.26 -21.19
C ALA A 119 -8.25 -17.48 -21.35
N ASN A 120 -7.71 -17.55 -22.57
CA ASN A 120 -6.73 -16.61 -23.12
C ASN A 120 -5.34 -16.51 -22.47
N GLY A 121 -4.77 -17.59 -21.91
CA GLY A 121 -3.32 -17.72 -21.76
C GLY A 121 -2.59 -16.63 -20.95
N ILE A 122 -3.32 -15.82 -20.18
CA ILE A 122 -2.78 -14.82 -19.27
C ILE A 122 -3.00 -15.37 -17.86
N LEU A 123 -1.91 -15.64 -17.13
CA LEU A 123 -1.99 -15.83 -15.69
C LEU A 123 -2.66 -14.60 -15.09
N GLN A 124 -3.94 -14.70 -14.74
CA GLN A 124 -4.61 -13.70 -13.91
C GLN A 124 -4.03 -13.86 -12.50
N ASN A 125 -2.99 -13.09 -12.21
CA ASN A 125 -2.52 -12.92 -10.84
C ASN A 125 -3.67 -12.34 -10.01
N SER A 126 -3.84 -12.85 -8.79
CA SER A 126 -4.78 -12.29 -7.82
C SER A 126 -4.64 -10.77 -7.76
N PRO A 127 -5.75 -10.01 -7.70
CA PRO A 127 -5.70 -8.54 -7.66
C PRO A 127 -5.05 -8.00 -6.38
N LEU A 128 -4.90 -8.84 -5.35
CA LEU A 128 -4.31 -8.48 -4.06
C LEU A 128 -2.85 -8.94 -3.99
N SER A 129 -2.00 -8.10 -3.40
CA SER A 129 -0.61 -8.47 -3.08
C SER A 129 -0.55 -9.58 -2.03
N ARG A 130 0.55 -10.34 -1.96
CA ARG A 130 0.75 -11.36 -0.91
C ARG A 130 0.58 -10.82 0.52
N PRO A 131 1.14 -9.65 0.90
CA PRO A 131 0.88 -9.05 2.20
C PRO A 131 -0.60 -8.79 2.48
N MET A 132 -1.36 -8.37 1.46
CA MET A 132 -2.79 -8.14 1.59
C MET A 132 -3.56 -9.45 1.76
N GLN A 133 -3.25 -10.47 0.95
CA GLN A 133 -3.85 -11.80 1.07
C GLN A 133 -3.62 -12.41 2.46
N ARG A 134 -2.40 -12.31 3.01
CA ARG A 134 -2.10 -12.80 4.37
C ARG A 134 -2.96 -12.13 5.43
N LYS A 135 -3.10 -10.80 5.38
CA LYS A 135 -3.94 -10.05 6.34
C LYS A 135 -5.43 -10.39 6.17
N LEU A 136 -5.86 -10.63 4.94
CA LEU A 136 -7.22 -11.06 4.64
C LEU A 136 -7.50 -12.46 5.20
N VAL A 137 -6.59 -13.41 5.05
CA VAL A 137 -6.67 -14.74 5.69
C VAL A 137 -6.75 -14.61 7.22
N THR A 138 -5.98 -13.70 7.82
CA THR A 138 -6.08 -13.42 9.27
C THR A 138 -7.49 -12.99 9.67
N LEU A 139 -8.14 -12.11 8.89
CA LEU A 139 -9.51 -11.69 9.15
C LEU A 139 -10.51 -12.85 8.99
N ILE A 140 -10.37 -13.65 7.92
CA ILE A 140 -11.28 -14.77 7.61
C ILE A 140 -11.29 -15.81 8.73
N ASN A 141 -10.16 -16.00 9.42
CA ASN A 141 -10.05 -16.95 10.52
C ASN A 141 -10.56 -16.42 11.87
N CYS A 142 -11.09 -15.19 11.94
CA CYS A 142 -11.68 -14.66 13.17
C CYS A 142 -13.05 -15.29 13.46
N GLN A 143 -13.22 -15.89 14.63
CA GLN A 143 -14.50 -16.44 15.08
C GLN A 143 -15.37 -15.34 15.74
N LEU A 144 -16.23 -14.69 14.96
CA LEU A 144 -16.95 -13.48 15.40
C LEU A 144 -17.98 -13.71 16.53
N VAL A 145 -18.44 -14.95 16.76
CA VAL A 145 -19.32 -15.24 17.91
C VAL A 145 -18.59 -15.19 19.25
N GLU A 146 -17.26 -15.34 19.24
CA GLU A 146 -16.44 -15.28 20.44
C GLU A 146 -15.81 -13.89 20.62
N GLU A 147 -15.71 -13.44 21.86
CA GLU A 147 -15.18 -12.12 22.23
C GLU A 147 -13.76 -11.89 21.71
N GLU A 148 -12.85 -12.83 21.97
CA GLU A 148 -11.47 -12.82 21.48
C GLU A 148 -11.42 -12.76 19.94
N GLY A 149 -12.32 -13.47 19.27
CA GLY A 149 -12.44 -13.45 17.82
C GLY A 149 -12.90 -12.10 17.28
N ARG A 150 -13.81 -11.40 17.98
CA ARG A 150 -14.23 -10.02 17.62
C ARG A 150 -13.09 -9.03 17.78
N THR A 151 -12.35 -9.06 18.89
CA THR A 151 -11.18 -8.18 19.12
C THR A 151 -10.10 -8.40 18.06
N ARG A 152 -9.87 -9.66 17.65
CA ARG A 152 -8.99 -9.95 16.51
C ARG A 152 -9.55 -9.45 15.18
N GLY A 153 -10.85 -9.58 14.97
CA GLY A 153 -11.54 -9.06 13.78
C GLY A 153 -11.35 -7.55 13.61
N MET A 154 -11.42 -6.77 14.69
CA MET A 154 -11.15 -5.32 14.70
C MET A 154 -9.70 -5.02 14.29
N ARG A 155 -8.73 -5.69 14.93
CA ARG A 155 -7.30 -5.52 14.61
C ARG A 155 -6.97 -5.93 13.18
N ALA A 156 -7.58 -7.00 12.68
CA ALA A 156 -7.41 -7.46 11.30
C ALA A 156 -8.00 -6.46 10.30
N ALA A 157 -9.19 -5.90 10.56
CA ALA A 157 -9.79 -4.84 9.75
C ALA A 157 -8.91 -3.58 9.69
N ARG A 158 -8.40 -3.10 10.83
CA ARG A 158 -7.41 -2.01 10.91
C ARG A 158 -6.18 -2.32 10.05
N SER A 159 -5.65 -3.52 10.18
CA SER A 159 -4.45 -3.95 9.45
C SER A 159 -4.64 -3.99 7.93
N LEU A 160 -5.83 -4.40 7.46
CA LEU A 160 -6.22 -4.36 6.06
C LEU A 160 -6.31 -2.92 5.55
N GLY A 161 -6.93 -2.01 6.31
CA GLY A 161 -7.01 -0.59 5.97
C GLY A 161 -5.64 0.05 5.83
N GLU A 162 -4.76 -0.12 6.83
CA GLU A 162 -3.40 0.43 6.82
C GLU A 162 -2.58 -0.09 5.64
N ARG A 163 -2.70 -1.39 5.35
CA ARG A 163 -2.03 -1.98 4.20
C ARG A 163 -2.59 -1.45 2.88
N SER A 164 -3.90 -1.21 2.80
CA SER A 164 -4.55 -0.68 1.60
C SER A 164 -4.05 0.72 1.27
N VAL A 165 -3.96 1.59 2.28
CA VAL A 165 -3.37 2.95 2.13
C VAL A 165 -1.94 2.87 1.63
N THR A 166 -1.12 1.98 2.21
CA THR A 166 0.26 1.80 1.76
C THR A 166 0.33 1.41 0.29
N GLU A 167 -0.53 0.50 -0.18
CA GLU A 167 -0.56 0.09 -1.59
C GLU A 167 -1.06 1.20 -2.51
N LEU A 168 -2.08 1.95 -2.10
CA LEU A 168 -2.54 3.13 -2.85
C LEU A 168 -1.44 4.18 -2.99
N ILE A 169 -0.71 4.52 -1.92
CA ILE A 169 0.42 5.46 -1.98
C ILE A 169 1.49 4.96 -2.98
N LEU A 170 1.83 3.67 -2.94
CA LEU A 170 2.81 3.09 -3.86
C LEU A 170 2.39 3.20 -5.34
N GLN A 171 1.09 3.13 -5.65
CA GLN A 171 0.62 3.35 -7.02
C GLN A 171 0.87 4.78 -7.51
N HIS A 172 0.72 5.76 -6.61
CA HIS A 172 0.93 7.20 -6.87
C HIS A 172 2.42 7.61 -6.78
N GLN A 173 3.29 6.72 -6.34
CA GLN A 173 4.74 6.95 -6.27
C GLN A 173 5.42 6.61 -7.61
N ASN A 174 6.32 7.49 -8.05
CA ASN A 174 7.15 7.27 -9.23
C ASN A 174 8.45 6.56 -8.82
N PRO A 175 8.68 5.29 -9.19
CA PRO A 175 9.86 4.54 -8.77
C PRO A 175 11.16 5.11 -9.38
N GLN A 176 11.12 5.66 -10.59
CA GLN A 176 12.30 6.22 -11.28
C GLN A 176 12.81 7.49 -10.60
N GLN A 177 11.95 8.24 -9.93
CA GLN A 177 12.31 9.48 -9.22
C GLN A 177 12.47 9.30 -7.70
N LEU A 178 12.28 8.08 -7.18
CA LEU A 178 12.23 7.83 -5.74
C LEU A 178 13.49 8.26 -5.00
N SER A 179 14.67 7.85 -5.49
CA SER A 179 15.96 8.21 -4.88
C SER A 179 16.22 9.71 -4.96
N ALA A 180 15.91 10.34 -6.09
CA ALA A 180 16.07 11.78 -6.27
C ALA A 180 15.20 12.58 -5.29
N ASN A 181 13.94 12.16 -5.11
CA ASN A 181 13.00 12.77 -4.18
C ASN A 181 13.44 12.58 -2.72
N LEU A 182 13.93 11.39 -2.36
CA LEU A 182 14.50 11.13 -1.04
C LEU A 182 15.64 12.10 -0.74
N TRP A 183 16.62 12.19 -1.63
CA TRP A 183 17.79 13.05 -1.39
C TRP A 183 17.44 14.53 -1.44
N ALA A 184 16.44 14.93 -2.23
CA ALA A 184 15.89 16.29 -2.19
C ALA A 184 15.25 16.60 -0.82
N ALA A 185 14.47 15.68 -0.26
CA ALA A 185 13.86 15.83 1.07
C ALA A 185 14.88 15.90 2.20
N VAL A 186 15.97 15.13 2.12
CA VAL A 186 17.10 15.19 3.06
C VAL A 186 17.82 16.54 2.95
N ARG A 187 18.13 17.00 1.74
CA ARG A 187 18.79 18.31 1.52
C ARG A 187 17.92 19.49 1.95
N ALA A 188 16.60 19.43 1.74
CA ALA A 188 15.67 20.47 2.17
C ALA A 188 15.67 20.70 3.69
N ARG A 189 16.12 19.72 4.47
CA ARG A 189 16.29 19.81 5.94
C ARG A 189 17.71 20.20 6.36
N GLY A 190 18.54 20.68 5.42
CA GLY A 190 19.95 21.03 5.67
C GLY A 190 20.82 19.82 6.01
N CYS A 191 20.39 18.63 5.63
CA CYS A 191 21.07 17.36 5.89
C CYS A 191 21.67 16.80 4.60
N GLN A 192 22.59 15.85 4.72
CA GLN A 192 23.21 15.20 3.57
C GLN A 192 23.60 13.77 3.89
N PHE A 193 23.48 12.90 2.89
CA PHE A 193 24.04 11.56 2.87
C PHE A 193 25.09 11.52 1.76
N LEU A 194 26.31 11.08 2.08
CA LEU A 194 27.48 11.20 1.19
C LEU A 194 27.76 9.92 0.38
N GLY A 195 26.87 8.94 0.46
CA GLY A 195 27.08 7.60 -0.09
C GLY A 195 27.63 6.62 0.97
N PRO A 196 27.46 5.29 0.79
CA PRO A 196 27.71 4.31 1.85
C PRO A 196 29.09 4.41 2.50
N ALA A 197 30.16 4.33 1.69
CA ALA A 197 31.53 4.31 2.19
C ALA A 197 31.95 5.62 2.87
N MET A 198 31.67 6.77 2.23
CA MET A 198 32.04 8.07 2.79
C MET A 198 31.24 8.40 4.05
N GLN A 199 29.96 8.02 4.10
CA GLN A 199 29.12 8.25 5.28
C GLN A 199 29.60 7.43 6.48
N GLU A 200 29.95 6.17 6.26
CA GLU A 200 30.49 5.30 7.31
C GLU A 200 31.75 5.90 7.96
N GLU A 201 32.70 6.35 7.15
CA GLU A 201 33.94 6.97 7.65
C GLU A 201 33.69 8.28 8.38
N VAL A 202 32.73 9.10 7.93
CA VAL A 202 32.33 10.31 8.66
C VAL A 202 31.77 9.97 10.03
N LEU A 203 30.91 8.98 10.15
CA LEU A 203 30.33 8.58 11.44
C LEU A 203 31.40 8.02 12.39
N LYS A 204 32.35 7.22 11.89
CA LYS A 204 33.50 6.74 12.68
C LYS A 204 34.37 7.89 13.17
N LEU A 205 34.63 8.90 12.34
CA LEU A 205 35.41 10.08 12.74
C LEU A 205 34.67 10.97 13.75
N VAL A 206 33.34 11.10 13.64
CA VAL A 206 32.53 11.79 14.65
C VAL A 206 32.59 11.04 15.98
N LEU A 207 32.50 9.71 15.94
CA LEU A 207 32.60 8.86 17.12
C LEU A 207 33.97 9.00 17.79
N LEU A 208 35.06 8.87 17.03
CA LEU A 208 36.43 9.07 17.50
C LEU A 208 36.64 10.42 18.22
N ALA A 209 35.93 11.47 17.79
CA ALA A 209 36.04 12.80 18.38
C ALA A 209 35.23 12.99 19.67
N LEU A 210 34.23 12.14 19.94
CA LEU A 210 33.21 12.40 20.97
C LEU A 210 32.89 11.18 21.87
N GLU A 211 33.43 10.00 21.59
CA GLU A 211 33.14 8.75 22.33
C GLU A 211 33.65 8.79 23.78
N ASP A 212 34.71 9.54 24.05
CA ASP A 212 35.23 9.78 25.40
C ASP A 212 34.35 10.76 26.21
N GLY A 213 33.30 11.32 25.58
CA GLY A 213 32.44 12.34 26.17
C GLY A 213 32.98 13.76 26.02
N SER A 214 33.96 13.99 25.14
CA SER A 214 34.39 15.33 24.75
C SER A 214 33.22 16.20 24.27
N ALA A 215 33.27 17.49 24.62
CA ALA A 215 32.27 18.47 24.20
C ALA A 215 32.91 19.45 23.21
N LEU A 216 32.54 19.34 21.93
CA LEU A 216 33.13 20.14 20.86
C LEU A 216 32.11 21.10 20.26
N SER A 217 32.54 22.28 19.84
CA SER A 217 31.68 23.14 19.01
C SER A 217 31.51 22.55 17.61
N ARG A 218 30.40 22.89 16.94
CA ARG A 218 30.14 22.43 15.56
C ARG A 218 31.31 22.73 14.62
N LYS A 219 31.92 23.91 14.72
CA LYS A 219 33.06 24.32 13.88
C LYS A 219 34.28 23.42 14.11
N VAL A 220 34.60 23.11 15.37
CA VAL A 220 35.75 22.27 15.73
C VAL A 220 35.52 20.83 15.25
N LEU A 221 34.35 20.25 15.51
CA LEU A 221 34.00 18.89 15.08
C LEU A 221 34.06 18.74 13.55
N VAL A 222 33.46 19.69 12.80
CA VAL A 222 33.49 19.66 11.34
C VAL A 222 34.92 19.74 10.81
N MET A 223 35.76 20.61 11.38
CA MET A 223 37.17 20.72 10.99
C MET A 223 37.94 19.42 11.28
N PHE A 224 37.74 18.81 12.44
CA PHE A 224 38.37 17.54 12.83
C PHE A 224 38.07 16.44 11.80
N VAL A 225 36.81 16.30 11.40
CA VAL A 225 36.37 15.29 10.42
C VAL A 225 36.93 15.60 9.04
N VAL A 226 36.80 16.83 8.54
CA VAL A 226 37.28 17.21 7.18
C VAL A 226 38.77 16.97 7.03
N GLN A 227 39.59 17.34 8.01
CA GLN A 227 41.05 17.18 7.96
C GLN A 227 41.49 15.71 7.85
N ARG A 228 40.74 14.79 8.46
CA ARG A 228 41.03 13.35 8.43
C ARG A 228 40.40 12.64 7.23
N LEU A 229 39.29 13.15 6.72
CA LEU A 229 38.55 12.52 5.62
C LEU A 229 39.08 12.93 4.23
N ALA A 230 39.46 14.21 4.05
CA ALA A 230 39.86 14.76 2.75
C ALA A 230 40.99 14.01 2.03
N PRO A 231 42.01 13.43 2.71
CA PRO A 231 43.05 12.64 2.03
C PRO A 231 42.52 11.42 1.28
N HIS A 232 41.41 10.82 1.75
CA HIS A 232 40.81 9.63 1.15
C HIS A 232 39.61 9.97 0.26
N PHE A 233 38.90 11.07 0.58
CA PHE A 233 37.73 11.55 -0.16
C PHE A 233 37.90 13.04 -0.47
N PRO A 234 38.55 13.40 -1.60
CA PRO A 234 38.86 14.79 -1.96
C PRO A 234 37.63 15.71 -2.09
N GLN A 235 36.46 15.15 -2.34
CA GLN A 235 35.18 15.87 -2.37
C GLN A 235 34.66 16.31 -0.99
N ALA A 236 35.32 15.90 0.11
CA ALA A 236 34.95 16.29 1.47
C ALA A 236 35.10 17.80 1.67
N SER A 237 34.00 18.46 2.06
CA SER A 237 33.99 19.89 2.36
C SER A 237 33.35 20.18 3.72
N LYS A 238 33.73 21.32 4.33
CA LYS A 238 33.14 21.80 5.59
C LYS A 238 31.62 21.85 5.54
N THR A 239 31.06 22.27 4.39
CA THR A 239 29.62 22.33 4.16
C THR A 239 28.99 20.94 4.17
N SER A 240 29.52 20.01 3.37
CA SER A 240 28.98 18.63 3.29
C SER A 240 29.04 17.89 4.62
N ILE A 241 30.14 18.00 5.36
CA ILE A 241 30.28 17.39 6.70
C ILE A 241 29.39 18.11 7.71
N GLY A 242 29.27 19.44 7.60
CA GLY A 242 28.34 20.23 8.40
C GLY A 242 26.90 19.75 8.26
N HIS A 243 26.48 19.31 7.07
CA HIS A 243 25.16 18.73 6.82
C HIS A 243 25.00 17.31 7.38
N VAL A 244 26.07 16.50 7.44
CA VAL A 244 26.03 15.20 8.14
C VAL A 244 25.89 15.40 9.65
N VAL A 245 26.65 16.33 10.23
CA VAL A 245 26.49 16.69 11.65
C VAL A 245 25.08 17.25 11.92
N GLN A 246 24.49 17.98 10.97
CA GLN A 246 23.10 18.45 11.07
C GLN A 246 22.11 17.29 11.14
N LEU A 247 22.34 16.21 10.40
CA LEU A 247 21.50 15.02 10.42
C LEU A 247 21.53 14.35 11.79
N LEU A 248 22.72 14.17 12.38
CA LEU A 248 22.87 13.64 13.75
C LEU A 248 22.26 14.56 14.81
N TYR A 249 22.31 15.88 14.59
CA TYR A 249 21.65 16.85 15.45
C TYR A 249 20.12 16.69 15.40
N ARG A 250 19.54 16.54 14.21
CA ARG A 250 18.09 16.28 14.06
C ARG A 250 17.68 14.95 14.69
N ALA A 251 18.53 13.94 14.54
CA ALA A 251 18.38 12.63 15.18
C ALA A 251 18.54 12.67 16.70
N SER A 252 18.73 13.86 17.30
CA SER A 252 18.85 14.05 18.75
C SER A 252 20.01 13.26 19.38
N CYS A 253 21.09 13.03 18.62
CA CYS A 253 22.27 12.31 19.09
C CYS A 253 23.11 13.11 20.09
N PHE A 254 22.95 14.44 20.15
CA PHE A 254 23.79 15.31 20.95
C PHE A 254 23.07 15.87 22.18
N LYS A 255 23.80 15.95 23.29
CA LYS A 255 23.52 16.88 24.39
C LYS A 255 24.16 18.22 24.04
N VAL A 256 23.38 19.29 24.04
CA VAL A 256 23.81 20.62 23.59
C VAL A 256 23.90 21.56 24.78
N SER A 257 25.11 22.06 25.06
CA SER A 257 25.38 23.01 26.14
C SER A 257 25.58 24.40 25.57
N LYS A 258 24.67 25.32 25.88
CA LYS A 258 24.78 26.74 25.50
C LYS A 258 25.82 27.43 26.40
N ARG A 259 26.60 28.34 25.82
CA ARG A 259 27.57 29.18 26.54
C ARG A 259 27.28 30.64 26.20
N GLU A 260 27.29 31.53 27.19
CA GLU A 260 27.06 32.95 26.96
C GLU A 260 28.22 33.55 26.15
N GLY A 261 27.90 34.24 25.05
CA GLY A 261 28.89 34.90 24.19
C GLY A 261 29.79 33.97 23.36
N ASP A 262 29.64 32.64 23.43
CA ASP A 262 30.46 31.68 22.68
C ASP A 262 29.60 30.60 21.97
N SER A 263 30.18 29.85 21.05
CA SER A 263 29.53 28.75 20.33
C SER A 263 29.10 27.64 21.28
N SER A 264 27.87 27.14 21.09
CA SER A 264 27.37 25.96 21.80
C SER A 264 28.28 24.74 21.61
N LEU A 265 28.41 23.95 22.67
CA LEU A 265 29.13 22.68 22.65
C LEU A 265 28.16 21.53 22.45
N MET A 266 28.64 20.51 21.74
CA MET A 266 27.90 19.30 21.40
C MET A 266 28.68 18.12 21.96
N GLN A 267 28.01 17.30 22.77
CA GLN A 267 28.54 16.06 23.33
C GLN A 267 27.64 14.92 22.88
N LEU A 268 28.22 13.78 22.50
CA LEU A 268 27.44 12.60 22.13
C LEU A 268 26.80 11.99 23.38
N LYS A 269 25.48 11.72 23.33
CA LYS A 269 24.80 11.02 24.43
C LYS A 269 25.38 9.61 24.59
N GLU A 270 25.37 9.09 25.82
CA GLU A 270 26.06 7.84 26.17
C GLU A 270 25.59 6.65 25.35
N GLU A 271 24.28 6.55 25.10
CA GLU A 271 23.67 5.50 24.29
C GLU A 271 24.12 5.49 22.82
N PHE A 272 24.70 6.58 22.31
CA PHE A 272 25.18 6.70 20.93
C PHE A 272 26.70 6.63 20.79
N ARG A 273 27.44 6.32 21.86
CA ARG A 273 28.93 6.20 21.83
C ARG A 273 29.43 4.86 21.30
N THR A 274 28.64 4.20 20.45
CA THR A 274 29.08 3.04 19.67
C THR A 274 28.67 3.26 18.22
N TYR A 275 29.46 2.74 17.28
CA TYR A 275 29.16 2.90 15.85
C TYR A 275 27.77 2.35 15.51
N GLU A 276 27.43 1.17 16.02
CA GLU A 276 26.14 0.53 15.76
C GLU A 276 24.95 1.37 16.22
N ALA A 277 25.00 1.92 17.43
CA ALA A 277 23.92 2.75 17.96
C ALA A 277 23.80 4.08 17.20
N LEU A 278 24.94 4.76 16.95
CA LEU A 278 24.96 6.00 16.21
C LEU A 278 24.47 5.82 14.76
N ARG A 279 24.92 4.75 14.10
CA ARG A 279 24.53 4.42 12.72
C ARG A 279 23.04 4.10 12.64
N ARG A 280 22.51 3.34 13.60
CA ARG A 280 21.08 3.03 13.67
C ARG A 280 20.25 4.29 13.80
N GLU A 281 20.63 5.22 14.68
CA GLU A 281 19.90 6.47 14.89
C GLU A 281 19.99 7.39 13.66
N HIS A 282 21.16 7.45 13.03
CA HIS A 282 21.36 8.11 11.74
C HIS A 282 20.41 7.59 10.66
N ASP A 283 20.35 6.27 10.49
CA ASP A 283 19.49 5.64 9.48
C ASP A 283 18.01 5.84 9.78
N ALA A 284 17.61 5.70 11.06
CA ALA A 284 16.25 5.97 11.51
C ALA A 284 15.82 7.40 11.18
N GLN A 285 16.70 8.38 11.36
CA GLN A 285 16.40 9.76 11.00
C GLN A 285 16.17 9.94 9.49
N ILE A 286 16.94 9.25 8.62
CA ILE A 286 16.70 9.31 7.17
C ILE A 286 15.36 8.66 6.81
N VAL A 287 15.00 7.54 7.44
CA VAL A 287 13.71 6.86 7.25
C VAL A 287 12.54 7.76 7.68
N GLN A 288 12.68 8.47 8.80
CA GLN A 288 11.68 9.46 9.24
C GLN A 288 11.53 10.60 8.22
N ILE A 289 12.63 11.16 7.70
CA ILE A 289 12.59 12.21 6.67
C ILE A 289 11.86 11.74 5.41
N ALA A 290 12.08 10.48 4.99
CA ALA A 290 11.38 9.90 3.86
C ALA A 290 9.87 9.75 4.12
N THR A 291 9.51 9.31 5.32
CA THR A 291 8.12 9.13 5.75
C THR A 291 7.39 10.47 5.80
N GLU A 292 7.99 11.49 6.41
CA GLU A 292 7.47 12.88 6.41
C GLU A 292 7.32 13.46 4.99
N ALA A 293 8.15 13.00 4.03
CA ALA A 293 8.05 13.38 2.63
C ALA A 293 7.03 12.53 1.83
N GLY A 294 6.29 11.64 2.50
CA GLY A 294 5.31 10.74 1.87
C GLY A 294 5.94 9.66 0.98
N LEU A 295 7.20 9.31 1.22
CA LEU A 295 7.92 8.29 0.45
C LEU A 295 7.88 6.94 1.16
N ARG A 296 7.38 5.92 0.47
CA ARG A 296 7.38 4.53 0.94
C ARG A 296 8.49 3.76 0.23
N ILE A 297 9.49 3.33 0.98
CA ILE A 297 10.69 2.64 0.47
C ILE A 297 10.82 1.29 1.17
N ALA A 298 11.01 0.23 0.39
CA ALA A 298 11.12 -1.13 0.94
C ALA A 298 12.47 -1.33 1.68
N PRO A 299 12.54 -2.22 2.69
CA PRO A 299 13.78 -2.46 3.46
C PRO A 299 14.98 -2.83 2.59
N GLU A 300 14.75 -3.57 1.51
CA GLU A 300 15.78 -3.97 0.55
C GLU A 300 16.30 -2.78 -0.27
N GLN A 301 15.41 -1.86 -0.66
CA GLN A 301 15.80 -0.62 -1.31
C GLN A 301 16.57 0.29 -0.35
N TRP A 302 16.17 0.33 0.94
CA TRP A 302 16.91 1.05 1.98
C TRP A 302 18.32 0.51 2.17
N SER A 303 18.49 -0.81 2.23
CA SER A 303 19.81 -1.47 2.27
C SER A 303 20.67 -1.01 1.09
N SER A 304 20.11 -1.02 -0.11
CA SER A 304 20.83 -0.56 -1.31
C SER A 304 21.18 0.93 -1.26
N LEU A 305 20.26 1.78 -0.79
CA LEU A 305 20.47 3.24 -0.71
C LEU A 305 21.51 3.65 0.33
N LEU A 306 21.50 3.03 1.52
CA LEU A 306 22.32 3.44 2.65
C LEU A 306 23.61 2.64 2.80
N TYR A 307 23.65 1.41 2.30
CA TYR A 307 24.77 0.49 2.45
C TYR A 307 25.35 0.03 1.11
N GLY A 308 24.61 0.16 0.00
CA GLY A 308 25.07 -0.32 -1.30
C GLY A 308 24.96 -1.84 -1.47
N ASP A 309 24.24 -2.52 -0.57
CA ASP A 309 24.09 -3.97 -0.54
C ASP A 309 22.64 -4.39 -0.22
N THR A 310 22.39 -5.70 -0.09
CA THR A 310 21.11 -6.27 0.37
C THR A 310 21.22 -6.92 1.75
N ALA A 311 22.39 -6.88 2.38
CA ALA A 311 22.69 -7.56 3.64
C ALA A 311 21.99 -6.90 4.83
N HIS A 312 21.78 -5.58 4.78
CA HIS A 312 21.17 -4.79 5.86
C HIS A 312 19.64 -4.75 5.81
N LYS A 313 18.99 -5.61 5.01
CA LYS A 313 17.52 -5.66 4.87
C LYS A 313 16.80 -5.85 6.20
N SER A 314 17.26 -6.77 7.06
CA SER A 314 16.66 -7.05 8.37
C SER A 314 16.84 -5.89 9.36
N HIS A 315 18.01 -5.25 9.33
CA HIS A 315 18.29 -4.04 10.10
C HIS A 315 17.34 -2.90 9.73
N MET A 316 17.18 -2.62 8.43
CA MET A 316 16.26 -1.59 7.94
C MET A 316 14.80 -1.93 8.26
N GLN A 317 14.41 -3.20 8.15
CA GLN A 317 13.08 -3.66 8.57
C GLN A 317 12.86 -3.37 10.06
N SER A 318 13.83 -3.69 10.93
CA SER A 318 13.74 -3.40 12.37
C SER A 318 13.60 -1.91 12.67
N ILE A 319 14.30 -1.04 11.93
CA ILE A 319 14.15 0.42 12.07
C ILE A 319 12.73 0.84 11.68
N ILE A 320 12.23 0.40 10.51
CA ILE A 320 10.89 0.76 10.03
C ILE A 320 9.82 0.31 11.03
N ASP A 321 9.92 -0.92 11.55
CA ASP A 321 8.95 -1.46 12.51
C ASP A 321 8.98 -0.69 13.83
N LYS A 322 10.16 -0.27 14.31
CA LYS A 322 10.28 0.55 15.53
C LYS A 322 9.76 1.98 15.37
N LEU A 323 9.75 2.51 14.15
CA LEU A 323 9.23 3.83 13.85
C LEU A 323 7.70 3.84 13.69
N GLN A 324 7.06 2.67 13.59
CA GLN A 324 5.61 2.58 13.57
C GLN A 324 5.04 2.89 14.95
N THR A 325 4.07 3.80 14.98
CA THR A 325 3.27 4.14 16.15
C THR A 325 1.79 3.85 15.85
N PRO A 326 0.92 3.74 16.86
CA PRO A 326 -0.52 3.62 16.62
C PRO A 326 -1.10 4.73 15.73
N GLN A 327 -0.49 5.93 15.75
CA GLN A 327 -0.87 7.08 14.94
C GLN A 327 -0.37 7.03 13.49
N SER A 328 0.57 6.13 13.16
CA SER A 328 1.13 6.00 11.81
C SER A 328 0.07 5.72 10.75
N PHE A 329 -1.01 5.01 11.10
CA PHE A 329 -2.11 4.78 10.15
C PHE A 329 -2.84 6.09 9.82
N SER A 330 -3.25 6.87 10.81
CA SER A 330 -3.90 8.18 10.57
C SER A 330 -3.00 9.13 9.76
N GLN A 331 -1.70 9.14 10.04
CA GLN A 331 -0.72 9.90 9.25
C GLN A 331 -0.68 9.41 7.79
N SER A 332 -0.67 8.09 7.56
CA SER A 332 -0.69 7.49 6.23
C SER A 332 -1.95 7.90 5.44
N VAL A 333 -3.09 8.04 6.10
CA VAL A 333 -4.33 8.53 5.46
C VAL A 333 -4.15 9.96 4.97
N GLN A 334 -3.55 10.84 5.77
CA GLN A 334 -3.25 12.22 5.34
C GLN A 334 -2.24 12.26 4.18
N GLU A 335 -1.20 11.42 4.23
CA GLU A 335 -0.24 11.28 3.12
C GLU A 335 -0.93 10.85 1.82
N LEU A 336 -1.88 9.90 1.89
CA LEU A 336 -2.68 9.51 0.73
C LEU A 336 -3.50 10.68 0.21
N VAL A 337 -4.18 11.45 1.07
CA VAL A 337 -4.96 12.62 0.64
C VAL A 337 -4.08 13.62 -0.13
N ILE A 338 -2.88 13.91 0.37
CA ILE A 338 -1.91 14.79 -0.31
C ILE A 338 -1.48 14.19 -1.66
N ALA A 339 -1.25 12.87 -1.72
CA ALA A 339 -0.90 12.20 -2.97
C ALA A 339 -2.02 12.28 -4.01
N LEU A 340 -3.28 12.11 -3.59
CA LEU A 340 -4.46 12.22 -4.46
C LEU A 340 -4.65 13.63 -5.00
N GLN A 341 -4.46 14.65 -4.17
CA GLN A 341 -4.51 16.06 -4.58
C GLN A 341 -3.47 16.37 -5.67
N ARG A 342 -2.25 15.83 -5.53
CA ARG A 342 -1.17 16.03 -6.51
C ARG A 342 -1.46 15.37 -7.87
N THR A 343 -2.23 14.28 -7.89
CA THR A 343 -2.54 13.54 -9.12
C THR A 343 -3.94 13.82 -9.68
N GLY A 344 -4.75 14.63 -8.99
CA GLY A 344 -6.12 14.95 -9.39
C GLY A 344 -7.13 13.82 -9.16
N ASP A 345 -6.83 12.86 -8.28
CA ASP A 345 -7.70 11.74 -7.87
C ASP A 345 -8.51 11.06 -8.99
N PRO A 346 -7.87 10.49 -10.03
CA PRO A 346 -8.59 9.94 -11.19
C PRO A 346 -9.46 8.72 -10.84
N GLY A 347 -9.20 8.06 -9.71
CA GLY A 347 -9.96 6.92 -9.20
C GLY A 347 -11.06 7.29 -8.21
N ASN A 348 -11.26 8.59 -7.93
CA ASN A 348 -12.17 9.09 -6.89
C ASN A 348 -11.97 8.38 -5.53
N LEU A 349 -10.70 8.13 -5.17
CA LEU A 349 -10.31 7.42 -3.95
C LEU A 349 -10.57 8.24 -2.69
N SER A 350 -10.77 9.54 -2.81
CA SER A 350 -11.15 10.43 -1.71
C SER A 350 -12.43 9.98 -0.99
N VAL A 351 -13.34 9.26 -1.66
CA VAL A 351 -14.55 8.68 -1.05
C VAL A 351 -14.24 7.63 0.02
N LEU A 352 -13.04 7.04 0.01
CA LEU A 352 -12.61 6.04 0.99
C LEU A 352 -12.21 6.66 2.34
N ARG A 353 -12.01 7.98 2.38
CA ARG A 353 -11.46 8.69 3.54
C ARG A 353 -12.22 8.43 4.86
N PRO A 354 -13.56 8.53 4.94
CA PRO A 354 -14.27 8.30 6.20
C PRO A 354 -14.08 6.88 6.73
N TYR A 355 -14.04 5.89 5.84
CA TYR A 355 -13.81 4.49 6.19
C TYR A 355 -12.38 4.25 6.66
N LEU A 356 -11.40 4.91 6.03
CA LEU A 356 -10.01 4.85 6.45
C LEU A 356 -9.79 5.51 7.81
N GLU A 357 -10.43 6.65 8.08
CA GLU A 357 -10.39 7.33 9.38
C GLU A 357 -11.03 6.47 10.48
N LEU A 358 -12.17 5.82 10.18
CA LEU A 358 -12.81 4.86 11.10
C LEU A 358 -11.87 3.70 11.44
N LEU A 359 -11.25 3.07 10.44
CA LEU A 359 -10.31 1.98 10.65
C LEU A 359 -9.06 2.42 11.42
N ALA A 360 -8.58 3.64 11.17
CA ALA A 360 -7.41 4.20 11.86
C ALA A 360 -7.69 4.52 13.33
N GLY A 361 -8.95 4.81 13.68
CA GLY A 361 -9.41 5.02 15.05
C GLY A 361 -9.50 3.76 15.91
N ILE A 362 -9.38 2.56 15.32
CA ILE A 362 -9.39 1.30 16.07
C ILE A 362 -8.12 1.18 16.92
N ASP A 363 -8.27 0.90 18.21
CA ASP A 363 -7.14 0.62 19.10
C ASP A 363 -6.44 -0.70 18.72
N PRO A 364 -5.15 -0.68 18.32
CA PRO A 364 -4.41 -1.89 17.99
C PRO A 364 -3.93 -2.68 19.23
N SER A 365 -4.07 -2.13 20.44
CA SER A 365 -3.55 -2.74 21.66
C SER A 365 -4.18 -4.12 21.94
N PRO A 366 -3.42 -5.08 22.50
CA PRO A 366 -3.99 -6.36 22.90
C PRO A 366 -4.98 -6.25 24.05
N ASP A 367 -4.87 -5.18 24.86
CA ASP A 367 -5.69 -4.91 26.04
C ASP A 367 -6.95 -4.07 25.71
N ALA A 368 -7.19 -3.79 24.42
CA ALA A 368 -8.36 -3.05 23.97
C ALA A 368 -9.64 -3.76 24.42
N PRO A 369 -10.65 -3.02 24.91
CA PRO A 369 -11.90 -3.62 25.32
C PRO A 369 -12.58 -4.32 24.12
N PRO A 370 -13.35 -5.39 24.37
CA PRO A 370 -14.11 -6.04 23.32
C PRO A 370 -15.03 -5.06 22.60
N PRO A 371 -15.11 -5.12 21.26
CA PRO A 371 -15.95 -4.20 20.50
C PRO A 371 -17.43 -4.53 20.74
N GLN A 372 -18.26 -3.49 20.70
CA GLN A 372 -19.70 -3.69 20.54
C GLN A 372 -20.00 -4.27 19.15
N TRP A 373 -21.13 -4.93 19.02
CA TRP A 373 -21.52 -5.56 17.75
C TRP A 373 -21.68 -4.56 16.61
N GLU A 374 -22.18 -3.37 16.90
CA GLU A 374 -22.30 -2.27 15.94
C GLU A 374 -20.93 -1.80 15.46
N ASP A 375 -19.96 -1.59 16.37
CA ASP A 375 -18.59 -1.20 16.03
C ASP A 375 -17.91 -2.25 15.15
N LEU A 376 -18.09 -3.52 15.49
CA LEU A 376 -17.57 -4.63 14.70
C LEU A 376 -18.15 -4.60 13.28
N LYS A 377 -19.46 -4.43 13.14
CA LYS A 377 -20.12 -4.34 11.83
C LYS A 377 -19.53 -3.20 11.00
N HIS A 378 -19.41 -2.01 11.58
CA HIS A 378 -18.87 -0.84 10.88
C HIS A 378 -17.40 -1.03 10.48
N ALA A 379 -16.58 -1.64 11.33
CA ALA A 379 -15.19 -1.94 11.01
C ALA A 379 -15.06 -2.94 9.84
N GLN A 380 -15.87 -4.01 9.83
CA GLN A 380 -15.85 -4.99 8.74
C GLN A 380 -16.36 -4.39 7.42
N GLU A 381 -17.41 -3.56 7.48
CA GLU A 381 -17.93 -2.84 6.33
C GLU A 381 -16.92 -1.86 5.76
N ALA A 382 -16.26 -1.07 6.62
CA ALA A 382 -15.20 -0.15 6.22
C ALA A 382 -14.02 -0.88 5.56
N ALA A 383 -13.57 -2.00 6.14
CA ALA A 383 -12.50 -2.81 5.55
C ALA A 383 -12.90 -3.35 4.17
N ARG A 384 -14.14 -3.82 4.01
CA ARG A 384 -14.67 -4.29 2.72
C ARG A 384 -14.68 -3.19 1.66
N ILE A 385 -15.18 -2.00 1.99
CA ILE A 385 -15.25 -0.86 1.07
C ILE A 385 -13.85 -0.42 0.65
N VAL A 386 -12.91 -0.33 1.60
CA VAL A 386 -11.52 0.08 1.34
C VAL A 386 -10.79 -0.94 0.46
N VAL A 387 -10.89 -2.23 0.76
CA VAL A 387 -10.25 -3.29 -0.04
C VAL A 387 -10.85 -3.35 -1.45
N LYS A 388 -12.17 -3.21 -1.57
CA LYS A 388 -12.82 -3.12 -2.88
C LYS A 388 -12.29 -1.92 -3.68
N GLY A 389 -12.24 -0.74 -3.07
CA GLY A 389 -11.70 0.46 -3.70
C GLY A 389 -10.24 0.31 -4.15
N LEU A 390 -9.41 -0.38 -3.36
CA LEU A 390 -8.04 -0.73 -3.76
C LEU A 390 -8.04 -1.65 -4.99
N VAL A 391 -8.82 -2.73 -4.98
CA VAL A 391 -8.88 -3.68 -6.10
C VAL A 391 -9.34 -2.98 -7.38
N ASP A 392 -10.43 -2.23 -7.31
CA ASP A 392 -11.00 -1.49 -8.44
C ASP A 392 -9.96 -0.51 -9.01
N PHE A 393 -9.21 0.18 -8.14
CA PHE A 393 -8.15 1.09 -8.56
C PHE A 393 -6.99 0.36 -9.22
N VAL A 394 -6.47 -0.72 -8.62
CA VAL A 394 -5.34 -1.48 -9.16
C VAL A 394 -5.68 -2.11 -10.51
N GLN A 395 -6.89 -2.63 -10.68
CA GLN A 395 -7.33 -3.24 -11.95
C GLN A 395 -7.44 -2.19 -13.08
N ASN A 396 -7.99 -1.01 -12.78
CA ASN A 396 -8.24 0.04 -13.76
C ASN A 396 -7.00 0.90 -14.07
N PHE A 397 -6.16 1.18 -13.06
CA PHE A 397 -5.02 2.10 -13.17
C PHE A 397 -3.66 1.41 -13.10
N GLY A 398 -3.55 0.24 -12.46
CA GLY A 398 -2.30 -0.52 -12.40
C GLY A 398 -1.84 -1.01 -13.78
N ASN A 399 -2.78 -1.41 -14.64
CA ASN A 399 -2.49 -1.82 -16.02
C ASN A 399 -2.08 -0.65 -16.93
N ARG A 400 -2.59 0.58 -16.68
CA ARG A 400 -2.22 1.77 -17.46
C ARG A 400 -0.75 2.14 -17.25
N LYS A 401 -0.22 2.03 -16.03
CA LYS A 401 1.21 2.28 -15.73
C LYS A 401 2.12 1.28 -16.42
N LEU A 402 1.76 -0.01 -16.39
CA LEU A 402 2.48 -1.07 -17.13
C LEU A 402 2.39 -0.87 -18.65
N GLN A 403 1.26 -0.39 -19.16
CA GLN A 403 1.08 -0.14 -20.58
C GLN A 403 1.85 1.12 -21.02
N GLU A 404 1.85 2.21 -20.24
CA GLU A 404 2.65 3.40 -20.53
C GLU A 404 4.15 3.15 -20.42
N ASP A 405 4.63 2.43 -19.40
CA ASP A 405 6.04 2.04 -19.27
C ASP A 405 6.46 1.10 -20.42
N ARG A 406 5.60 0.15 -20.84
CA ARG A 406 5.88 -0.73 -21.98
C ARG A 406 5.78 -0.01 -23.33
N LEU A 407 4.86 0.92 -23.51
CA LEU A 407 4.77 1.76 -24.70
C LEU A 407 5.96 2.74 -24.76
N SER A 408 6.49 3.18 -23.62
CA SER A 408 7.69 4.02 -23.51
C SER A 408 8.97 3.25 -23.88
N LEU A 409 9.12 2.01 -23.40
CA LEU A 409 10.23 1.12 -23.79
C LEU A 409 10.18 0.74 -25.28
N ASN A 410 8.97 0.46 -25.79
CA ASN A 410 8.75 0.11 -27.20
C ASN A 410 8.73 1.32 -28.15
N ALA A 411 8.73 2.56 -27.61
CA ALA A 411 8.65 3.79 -28.39
C ALA A 411 9.80 3.98 -29.39
N LYS A 412 10.91 3.28 -29.18
CA LYS A 412 12.11 3.37 -30.04
C LYS A 412 12.18 2.31 -31.15
N TYR A 413 11.35 1.27 -31.14
CA TYR A 413 11.62 0.07 -31.98
C TYR A 413 10.50 -0.33 -32.95
N LYS A 414 9.24 0.06 -32.73
CA LYS A 414 8.08 -0.35 -33.56
C LYS A 414 7.90 0.51 -34.82
N THR A 415 8.85 0.48 -35.75
CA THR A 415 8.87 1.30 -36.99
C THR A 415 8.39 0.56 -38.26
N SER A 416 8.12 -0.74 -38.15
CA SER A 416 7.63 -1.61 -39.23
C SER A 416 6.64 -2.68 -38.72
N MET A 417 5.78 -3.19 -39.60
CA MET A 417 4.76 -4.20 -39.27
C MET A 417 5.37 -5.58 -38.97
N CYS A 418 4.76 -6.29 -38.02
CA CYS A 418 5.17 -7.63 -37.62
C CYS A 418 4.77 -8.66 -38.68
N ARG A 419 5.78 -9.25 -39.34
CA ARG A 419 5.58 -10.29 -40.35
C ARG A 419 4.88 -11.52 -39.81
N ASP A 420 5.19 -11.94 -38.57
CA ASP A 420 4.60 -13.13 -37.97
C ASP A 420 3.09 -12.98 -37.78
N LEU A 421 2.64 -11.80 -37.33
CA LEU A 421 1.22 -11.52 -37.21
C LEU A 421 0.54 -11.41 -38.57
N THR A 422 1.18 -10.75 -39.54
CA THR A 422 0.62 -10.60 -40.89
C THR A 422 0.48 -11.93 -41.62
N GLN A 423 1.45 -12.84 -41.48
CA GLN A 423 1.47 -14.11 -42.19
C GLN A 423 0.76 -15.25 -41.45
N ARG A 424 0.86 -15.31 -40.12
CA ARG A 424 0.37 -16.43 -39.32
C ARG A 424 -0.86 -16.10 -38.47
N ARG A 425 -1.36 -14.86 -38.54
CA ARG A 425 -2.41 -14.30 -37.65
C ARG A 425 -2.09 -14.41 -36.15
N ASN A 426 -0.89 -14.85 -35.78
CA ASN A 426 -0.45 -15.05 -34.42
C ASN A 426 1.05 -14.75 -34.29
N CYS A 427 1.42 -13.86 -33.36
CA CYS A 427 2.81 -13.51 -33.11
C CYS A 427 3.27 -14.17 -31.79
N PRO A 428 4.31 -15.03 -31.81
CA PRO A 428 4.79 -15.72 -30.60
C PRO A 428 5.39 -14.77 -29.56
N ARG A 429 5.74 -13.54 -29.98
CA ARG A 429 6.28 -12.47 -29.10
C ARG A 429 5.18 -11.61 -28.47
N GLY A 430 3.92 -11.74 -28.90
CA GLY A 430 2.79 -10.98 -28.37
C GLY A 430 3.07 -9.49 -28.26
N LEU A 431 2.73 -8.89 -27.11
CA LEU A 431 2.91 -7.45 -26.86
C LEU A 431 4.38 -7.02 -26.69
N ASN A 432 5.31 -7.97 -26.53
CA ASN A 432 6.76 -7.72 -26.49
C ASN A 432 7.39 -7.70 -27.88
N CYS A 433 6.60 -7.87 -28.95
CA CYS A 433 7.12 -7.79 -30.31
C CYS A 433 7.65 -6.37 -30.60
N THR A 434 8.88 -6.29 -31.11
CA THR A 434 9.52 -5.04 -31.54
C THR A 434 8.93 -4.48 -32.84
N PHE A 435 7.98 -5.18 -33.46
CA PHE A 435 7.30 -4.79 -34.68
C PHE A 435 5.81 -4.50 -34.41
N ALA A 436 5.20 -3.61 -35.18
CA ALA A 436 3.81 -3.19 -35.00
C ALA A 436 2.81 -4.29 -35.42
N HIS A 437 1.80 -4.52 -34.59
CA HIS A 437 0.74 -5.51 -34.77
C HIS A 437 -0.53 -4.91 -35.39
N SER A 438 -0.62 -3.58 -35.49
CA SER A 438 -1.65 -2.89 -36.26
C SER A 438 -1.11 -1.63 -36.95
N GLN A 439 -1.83 -1.16 -37.96
CA GLN A 439 -1.51 0.09 -38.67
C GLN A 439 -1.59 1.30 -37.73
N GLU A 440 -2.59 1.32 -36.83
CA GLU A 440 -2.74 2.33 -35.78
C GLU A 440 -1.55 2.31 -34.80
N GLU A 441 -1.02 1.13 -34.46
CA GLU A 441 0.16 1.00 -33.61
C GLU A 441 1.39 1.59 -34.31
N LEU A 442 1.61 1.26 -35.58
CA LEU A 442 2.72 1.75 -36.39
C LEU A 442 2.73 3.29 -36.52
N GLU A 443 1.57 3.88 -36.79
CA GLU A 443 1.42 5.33 -36.98
C GLU A 443 1.64 6.11 -35.69
N LYS A 444 1.12 5.61 -34.56
CA LYS A 444 1.35 6.20 -33.23
C LYS A 444 2.84 6.28 -32.89
N PHE A 445 3.62 5.25 -33.21
CA PHE A 445 5.07 5.24 -32.95
C PHE A 445 5.88 6.11 -33.92
N ARG A 446 5.49 6.17 -35.21
CA ARG A 446 6.10 7.08 -36.20
C ARG A 446 5.87 8.56 -35.85
N ALA A 447 4.65 8.91 -35.42
CA ALA A 447 4.33 10.27 -34.99
C ALA A 447 5.15 10.71 -33.76
N LYS A 448 5.42 9.78 -32.83
CA LYS A 448 6.20 10.02 -31.61
C LYS A 448 7.71 10.15 -31.89
N SER A 449 8.26 9.36 -32.81
CA SER A 449 9.67 9.51 -33.27
C SER A 449 9.93 10.84 -33.99
N LYS A 450 8.96 11.32 -34.78
CA LYS A 450 9.09 12.61 -35.51
C LYS A 450 9.15 13.82 -34.56
N ARG A 451 8.49 13.74 -33.39
CA ARG A 451 8.56 14.76 -32.32
C ARG A 451 9.90 14.75 -31.56
N ASN A 452 10.56 13.59 -31.44
CA ASN A 452 11.87 13.48 -30.79
C ASN A 452 13.07 13.83 -31.71
N ALA A 453 12.89 13.84 -33.03
CA ALA A 453 13.95 14.14 -34.00
C ALA A 453 14.08 15.63 -34.35
N GLY A 454 13.13 16.49 -33.95
CA GLY A 454 13.09 17.92 -34.33
C GLY A 454 14.01 18.86 -33.55
N GLY A 455 14.88 18.35 -32.67
CA GLY A 455 15.74 19.17 -31.80
C GLY A 455 17.22 18.88 -32.01
N ARG A 456 17.79 19.17 -33.19
CA ARG A 456 19.26 19.30 -33.38
C ARG A 456 19.66 19.91 -34.75
N THR A 457 20.12 21.17 -34.66
CA THR A 457 21.25 21.86 -35.36
C THR A 457 21.18 22.31 -36.83
N SER A 458 21.40 23.65 -36.99
CA SER A 458 22.37 24.37 -37.86
C SER A 458 22.32 24.19 -39.39
N GLY A 459 22.54 25.16 -40.30
CA GLY A 459 23.02 26.54 -40.31
C GLY A 459 23.66 26.84 -41.71
N SER A 460 23.56 28.09 -42.21
CA SER A 460 24.19 28.70 -43.42
C SER A 460 23.49 28.45 -44.79
N SER A 461 23.31 29.41 -45.71
CA SER A 461 23.91 30.74 -45.94
C SER A 461 23.07 31.62 -46.92
N MET A 462 23.37 32.93 -46.94
CA MET A 462 23.15 33.97 -47.98
C MET A 462 21.78 34.69 -48.09
N ARG A 463 21.70 35.96 -47.64
CA ARG A 463 21.88 37.22 -48.42
C ARG A 463 21.07 38.40 -47.78
N SER A 464 21.75 39.50 -47.44
CA SER A 464 21.19 40.83 -47.08
C SER A 464 20.74 41.62 -48.35
N PRO A 465 20.15 42.85 -48.31
CA PRO A 465 20.06 43.83 -47.19
C PRO A 465 18.77 44.69 -47.10
N ASN A 466 18.83 45.68 -46.17
CA ASN A 466 17.99 46.89 -45.97
C ASN A 466 16.67 46.72 -45.20
N SER A 467 16.22 47.64 -44.35
CA SER A 467 16.70 48.96 -43.86
C SER A 467 15.95 49.29 -42.57
N ASP A 468 16.55 50.13 -41.72
CA ASP A 468 15.96 51.17 -40.88
C ASP A 468 14.60 50.92 -40.20
N ASN A 469 14.55 51.02 -38.86
CA ASN A 469 14.35 52.30 -38.18
C ASN A 469 13.97 52.07 -36.71
N SER A 470 14.85 52.55 -35.81
CA SER A 470 14.57 53.38 -34.64
C SER A 470 13.49 53.02 -33.60
N THR A 471 13.97 52.99 -32.34
CA THR A 471 13.40 53.64 -31.12
C THR A 471 11.99 53.21 -30.68
N CYS A 472 11.59 53.11 -29.42
CA CYS A 472 12.05 53.43 -28.06
C CYS A 472 10.95 52.77 -27.20
N GLY A 473 11.18 52.12 -26.05
CA GLY A 473 11.73 52.73 -24.85
C GLY A 473 10.59 53.18 -23.92
N ARG A 474 10.56 52.57 -22.72
CA ARG A 474 9.86 52.91 -21.45
C ARG A 474 8.64 52.03 -21.12
N LYS A 475 8.63 51.26 -20.02
CA LYS A 475 8.72 51.59 -18.57
C LYS A 475 7.49 52.38 -18.11
N ASP A 476 6.85 52.15 -16.98
CA ASP A 476 7.01 51.27 -15.81
C ASP A 476 5.63 51.29 -15.09
N ASP A 477 5.44 50.38 -14.12
CA ASP A 477 4.57 50.50 -12.92
C ASP A 477 3.04 50.65 -13.06
N ALA A 478 2.18 50.30 -12.10
CA ALA A 478 2.13 49.39 -10.95
C ALA A 478 0.69 49.52 -10.37
N SER A 479 0.29 48.55 -9.55
CA SER A 479 -0.72 48.66 -8.45
C SER A 479 -2.21 48.35 -8.71
N ALA A 480 -2.59 47.20 -8.14
CA ALA A 480 -3.58 47.00 -7.07
C ALA A 480 -5.10 47.18 -7.33
N CYS A 481 -5.85 46.13 -6.93
CA CYS A 481 -7.24 46.03 -6.43
C CYS A 481 -8.34 46.76 -7.25
N ASN A 482 -9.49 46.15 -7.56
CA ASN A 482 -10.45 45.54 -6.65
C ASN A 482 -11.63 44.96 -7.47
N SER A 483 -12.49 44.21 -6.79
CA SER A 483 -13.94 44.04 -7.05
C SER A 483 -14.45 43.30 -8.29
N SER A 484 -15.15 42.19 -8.01
CA SER A 484 -16.23 41.60 -8.82
C SER A 484 -17.27 42.63 -9.27
N PRO A 485 -18.04 42.32 -10.33
CA PRO A 485 -19.47 42.19 -10.08
C PRO A 485 -20.14 40.99 -10.79
N LEU A 486 -21.29 40.64 -10.22
CA LEU A 486 -22.30 39.70 -10.72
C LEU A 486 -23.09 40.30 -11.91
N SER A 487 -23.41 39.46 -12.90
CA SER A 487 -24.72 39.42 -13.60
C SER A 487 -24.78 38.13 -14.43
N LEU A 488 -25.67 37.18 -14.12
CA LEU A 488 -27.06 37.07 -14.62
C LEU A 488 -27.17 37.11 -16.14
N ASN A 489 -27.38 35.93 -16.74
CA ASN A 489 -28.40 35.81 -17.78
C ASN A 489 -29.02 34.42 -17.81
N SER A 490 -30.35 34.45 -17.69
CA SER A 490 -31.33 33.39 -17.79
C SER A 490 -31.60 32.98 -19.24
N HIS A 491 -31.82 31.69 -19.49
CA HIS A 491 -32.85 31.26 -20.45
C HIS A 491 -33.47 29.92 -20.03
N SER A 492 -34.77 29.99 -19.80
CA SER A 492 -35.74 28.95 -19.56
C SER A 492 -36.10 28.19 -20.84
N ASN A 493 -36.36 26.88 -20.74
CA ASN A 493 -37.53 26.30 -21.38
C ASN A 493 -37.94 24.96 -20.73
N SER A 494 -39.24 24.89 -20.47
CA SER A 494 -40.04 23.82 -19.87
C SER A 494 -40.54 22.82 -20.93
N ASN A 495 -40.74 21.55 -20.56
CA ASN A 495 -42.06 20.89 -20.59
C ASN A 495 -42.01 19.37 -20.30
N ALA A 496 -42.78 19.01 -19.26
CA ALA A 496 -43.80 17.96 -19.15
C ALA A 496 -43.60 16.50 -19.62
N ALA A 497 -43.88 15.64 -18.63
CA ALA A 497 -44.29 14.24 -18.61
C ALA A 497 -45.10 13.64 -19.78
N LEU A 498 -45.00 12.31 -19.96
CA LEU A 498 -46.12 11.34 -20.04
C LEU A 498 -45.60 9.88 -20.19
N SER A 499 -46.08 9.03 -19.26
CA SER A 499 -46.64 7.66 -19.39
C SER A 499 -46.04 6.57 -20.30
N SER A 500 -46.00 5.35 -19.72
CA SER A 500 -45.82 4.02 -20.34
C SER A 500 -46.78 3.71 -21.51
N PRO A 501 -46.50 2.63 -22.28
CA PRO A 501 -47.30 1.41 -22.08
C PRO A 501 -46.55 0.08 -22.24
N ASP A 502 -47.23 -0.97 -21.75
CA ASP A 502 -46.97 -2.41 -21.84
C ASP A 502 -46.66 -2.97 -23.24
N CYS A 503 -45.92 -4.09 -23.25
CA CYS A 503 -46.11 -5.13 -24.26
C CYS A 503 -45.86 -6.52 -23.64
N GLY A 504 -46.92 -7.34 -23.58
CA GLY A 504 -46.86 -8.78 -23.32
C GLY A 504 -47.29 -9.59 -24.55
N ILE A 505 -47.53 -10.90 -24.34
CA ILE A 505 -48.03 -11.97 -25.25
C ILE A 505 -46.88 -12.77 -25.91
N SER A 506 -46.80 -14.12 -25.93
CA SER A 506 -47.66 -15.25 -25.51
C SER A 506 -46.84 -16.56 -25.49
N GLY A 507 -47.30 -17.57 -24.72
CA GLY A 507 -46.94 -18.98 -24.93
C GLY A 507 -47.43 -19.93 -23.84
N TYR A 508 -48.74 -20.22 -23.82
CA TYR A 508 -49.37 -21.29 -23.02
C TYR A 508 -49.04 -22.69 -23.57
N VAL A 509 -48.79 -23.68 -22.69
CA VAL A 509 -49.43 -25.01 -22.74
C VAL A 509 -49.63 -25.52 -21.31
N TYR A 510 -50.86 -25.91 -21.03
CA TYR A 510 -51.41 -26.51 -19.82
C TYR A 510 -51.27 -28.03 -19.94
N ASP A 511 -50.88 -28.73 -18.88
CA ASP A 511 -51.44 -30.06 -18.63
C ASP A 511 -51.59 -30.27 -17.13
N GLY A 512 -52.82 -30.58 -16.74
CA GLY A 512 -53.22 -30.79 -15.35
C GLY A 512 -53.65 -32.24 -15.18
N SER A 513 -53.29 -32.84 -14.05
CA SER A 513 -54.06 -33.94 -13.50
C SER A 513 -54.10 -33.82 -11.97
N PHE A 514 -55.34 -33.71 -11.53
CA PHE A 514 -55.88 -33.77 -10.18
C PHE A 514 -55.60 -35.10 -9.48
N LEU A 515 -55.71 -35.05 -8.14
CA LEU A 515 -56.28 -36.03 -7.19
C LEU A 515 -55.35 -36.12 -5.95
N ALA A 516 -55.79 -36.15 -4.71
CA ALA A 516 -56.99 -35.78 -3.97
C ALA A 516 -56.58 -36.00 -2.49
N GLU A 517 -57.07 -35.16 -1.60
CA GLU A 517 -56.93 -35.26 -0.14
C GLU A 517 -57.69 -36.45 0.46
N SER A 518 -57.43 -36.69 1.75
CA SER A 518 -58.07 -37.53 2.80
C SER A 518 -57.18 -38.70 3.27
N GLU A 519 -56.84 -38.86 4.55
CA GLU A 519 -57.40 -38.38 5.84
C GLU A 519 -56.33 -37.86 6.80
#